data_AF-A0A952QPJ6-F1
#
_entry.id   AF-A0A952QPJ6-F1
#
_cell.length_a   1.000
_cell.length_b   1.000
_cell.length_c   1.000
_cell.angle_alpha   90.00
_cell.angle_beta   90.00
_cell.angle_gamma   90.00
#
_symmetry.space_group_name_H-M   'P 1'
#
loop_
_entity.id
_entity.type
_entity.pdbx_description
1 polymer ?
#
loop_
_entity_poly.entity_id
_entity_poly.type
_entity_poly.pdbx_seq_one_letter_code
_entity_poly.pdbx_strand_id
1 'polypeptide(L)'
;EEGAAARMLLDQRLEALGADGTSVKGYGVTVSSHFEVARHIAEGHGDVGIGVRSAAQIFGLDFVPLQQARYDLVLPKRYLSSHPGLSHLLDAIASRQFRTEVEALGGYDMTETGKVRSLRVG
;
A
#
# COMPACT_ATOMS: atom_id res chain seq x y z
N GLU A 1 -2.63 12.11 -3.45
CA GLU A 1 -1.58 13.08 -3.09
C GLU A 1 -0.57 13.20 -4.24
N GLU A 2 0.13 14.33 -4.32
CA GLU A 2 1.19 14.55 -5.31
C GLU A 2 2.39 13.64 -5.01
N GLY A 3 2.97 13.00 -6.04
CA GLY A 3 4.05 12.02 -5.86
C GLY A 3 3.61 10.63 -5.37
N ALA A 4 2.31 10.37 -5.26
CA ALA A 4 1.82 9.05 -4.86
C ALA A 4 2.22 7.96 -5.86
N ALA A 5 2.74 6.83 -5.36
CA ALA A 5 3.05 5.66 -6.19
C ALA A 5 1.81 5.15 -6.97
N ALA A 6 0.61 5.31 -6.38
CA ALA A 6 -0.66 4.99 -7.03
C ALA A 6 -0.89 5.82 -8.32
N ARG A 7 -0.52 7.11 -8.29
CA ARG A 7 -0.63 7.98 -9.45
C ARG A 7 0.40 7.61 -10.52
N MET A 8 1.64 7.39 -10.11
CA MET A 8 2.69 6.93 -11.03
C MET A 8 2.30 5.62 -11.72
N LEU A 9 1.72 4.67 -10.98
CA LEU A 9 1.22 3.42 -11.55
C LEU A 9 0.13 3.67 -12.59
N LEU A 10 -0.86 4.52 -12.28
CA LEU A 10 -1.93 4.85 -13.22
C LEU A 10 -1.36 5.45 -14.51
N ASP A 11 -0.45 6.41 -14.38
CA ASP A 11 0.14 7.13 -15.51
C ASP A 11 0.96 6.19 -16.40
N GLN A 12 1.79 5.32 -15.80
CA GLN A 12 2.54 4.30 -16.53
C GLN A 12 1.63 3.32 -17.28
N ARG A 13 0.48 2.95 -16.70
CA ARG A 13 -0.48 2.04 -17.34
C ARG A 13 -1.23 2.70 -18.48
N LEU A 14 -1.62 3.97 -18.34
CA LEU A 14 -2.24 4.75 -19.41
C LEU A 14 -1.26 4.90 -20.58
N GLU A 15 -0.02 5.30 -20.29
CA GLU A 15 1.03 5.46 -21.30
C GLU A 15 1.29 4.15 -22.06
N ALA A 16 1.38 3.02 -21.36
CA ALA A 16 1.54 1.71 -21.98
C ALA A 16 0.36 1.30 -22.90
N LEU A 17 -0.81 1.89 -22.70
CA LEU A 17 -2.00 1.71 -23.53
C LEU A 17 -2.12 2.76 -24.64
N GLY A 18 -1.15 3.68 -24.77
CA GLY A 18 -1.21 4.80 -25.71
C GLY A 18 -2.26 5.86 -25.34
N ALA A 19 -2.69 5.90 -24.08
CA ALA A 19 -3.62 6.86 -23.54
C ALA A 19 -2.91 7.85 -22.62
N ASP A 20 -3.53 9.00 -22.40
CA ASP A 20 -3.10 9.95 -21.38
C ASP A 20 -4.21 10.16 -20.33
N GLY A 21 -3.87 10.84 -19.24
CA GLY A 21 -4.82 11.14 -18.18
C GLY A 21 -5.98 12.04 -18.60
N THR A 22 -5.85 12.83 -19.66
CA THR A 22 -6.93 13.70 -20.16
C THR A 22 -8.08 12.89 -20.77
N SER A 23 -7.80 11.66 -21.21
CA SER A 23 -8.82 10.70 -21.64
C SER A 23 -9.67 10.12 -20.50
N VAL A 24 -9.25 10.30 -19.24
CA VAL A 24 -9.92 9.75 -18.06
C VAL A 24 -10.73 10.84 -17.35
N LYS A 25 -12.06 10.70 -17.37
CA LYS A 25 -12.95 11.61 -16.62
C LYS A 25 -12.61 11.56 -15.13
N GLY A 26 -12.37 12.73 -14.54
CA GLY A 26 -12.03 12.84 -13.11
C GLY A 26 -10.57 12.56 -12.78
N TYR A 27 -9.68 12.42 -13.77
CA TYR A 27 -8.25 12.20 -13.54
C TYR A 27 -7.56 13.28 -12.68
N GLY A 28 -8.08 14.52 -12.70
CA GLY A 28 -7.60 15.60 -11.85
C GLY A 28 -8.13 15.55 -10.40
N VAL A 29 -9.10 14.69 -10.10
CA VAL A 29 -9.64 14.53 -8.75
C VAL A 29 -8.65 13.70 -7.94
N THR A 30 -8.11 14.31 -6.88
CA THR A 30 -7.15 13.66 -5.99
C THR A 30 -7.56 13.84 -4.55
N VAL A 31 -7.19 12.87 -3.72
CA VAL A 31 -7.41 12.87 -2.26
C VAL A 31 -6.10 12.49 -1.55
N SER A 32 -6.07 12.64 -0.24
CA SER A 32 -4.83 12.55 0.56
C SER A 32 -4.50 11.14 1.06
N SER A 33 -5.40 10.16 0.94
CA SER A 33 -5.13 8.79 1.36
C SER A 33 -5.96 7.74 0.64
N HIS A 34 -5.56 6.47 0.73
CA HIS A 34 -6.37 5.35 0.22
C HIS A 34 -7.74 5.23 0.91
N PHE A 35 -7.83 5.59 2.19
CA PHE A 35 -9.11 5.63 2.91
C PHE A 35 -10.01 6.72 2.36
N GLU A 36 -9.46 7.89 2.00
CA GLU A 36 -10.25 8.93 1.36
C GLU A 36 -10.71 8.54 -0.04
N VAL A 37 -9.90 7.79 -0.81
CA VAL A 37 -10.35 7.26 -2.12
C VAL A 37 -11.58 6.38 -1.93
N ALA A 38 -11.50 5.42 -1.01
CA ALA A 38 -12.61 4.50 -0.74
C ALA A 38 -13.84 5.25 -0.21
N ARG A 39 -13.67 6.19 0.74
CA ARG A 39 -14.76 7.03 1.24
C ARG A 39 -15.44 7.82 0.12
N HIS A 40 -14.65 8.44 -0.77
CA HIS A 40 -15.17 9.27 -1.86
C HIS A 40 -16.06 8.46 -2.82
N ILE A 41 -15.69 7.22 -3.11
CA ILE A 41 -16.50 6.30 -3.92
C ILE A 41 -17.74 5.86 -3.15
N ALA A 42 -17.60 5.47 -1.89
CA ALA A 42 -18.73 5.04 -1.05
C ALA A 42 -19.80 6.13 -0.84
N GLU A 43 -19.38 7.40 -0.84
CA GLU A 43 -20.27 8.58 -0.78
C GLU A 43 -20.87 8.96 -2.16
N GLY A 44 -20.51 8.24 -3.23
CA GLY A 44 -21.06 8.46 -4.57
C GLY A 44 -20.43 9.63 -5.34
N HIS A 45 -19.26 10.11 -4.91
CA HIS A 45 -18.55 11.20 -5.57
C HIS A 45 -17.70 10.74 -6.77
N GLY A 46 -17.52 9.42 -6.95
CA GLY A 46 -16.87 8.83 -8.11
C GLY A 46 -17.18 7.33 -8.25
N ASP A 47 -17.01 6.80 -9.46
CA ASP A 47 -17.34 5.40 -9.76
C ASP A 47 -16.18 4.44 -9.43
N VAL A 48 -14.94 4.90 -9.61
CA VAL A 48 -13.71 4.11 -9.43
C VAL A 48 -12.58 4.98 -8.89
N GLY A 49 -11.58 4.34 -8.27
CA GLY A 49 -10.38 5.01 -7.79
C GLY A 49 -9.25 4.03 -7.52
N ILE A 50 -8.01 4.53 -7.49
CA ILE A 50 -6.82 3.71 -7.23
C ILE A 50 -6.53 3.72 -5.73
N GLY A 51 -6.60 2.56 -5.09
CA GLY A 51 -6.38 2.40 -3.67
C GLY A 51 -5.85 1.01 -3.29
N VAL A 52 -5.73 0.78 -1.99
CA VAL A 52 -5.36 -0.55 -1.45
C VAL A 52 -6.60 -1.35 -1.10
N ARG A 53 -6.47 -2.69 -1.14
CA ARG A 53 -7.58 -3.61 -0.90
C ARG A 53 -8.19 -3.46 0.49
N SER A 54 -7.37 -3.25 1.52
CA SER A 54 -7.83 -3.08 2.91
C SER A 54 -8.81 -1.90 3.05
N ALA A 55 -8.53 -0.77 2.38
CA ALA A 55 -9.42 0.39 2.36
C ALA A 55 -10.76 0.06 1.68
N ALA A 56 -10.73 -0.61 0.52
CA ALA A 56 -11.96 -1.02 -0.16
C ALA A 56 -12.83 -1.94 0.73
N GLN A 57 -12.21 -2.90 1.42
CA GLN A 57 -12.91 -3.82 2.33
C GLN A 57 -13.58 -3.10 3.50
N ILE A 58 -12.90 -2.12 4.11
CA ILE A 58 -13.44 -1.34 5.24
C ILE A 58 -14.70 -0.56 4.83
N PHE A 59 -14.76 -0.07 3.59
CA PHE A 59 -15.93 0.64 3.05
C PHE A 59 -16.93 -0.27 2.31
N GLY A 60 -16.72 -1.59 2.32
CA GLY A 60 -17.60 -2.55 1.65
C GLY A 60 -17.64 -2.42 0.12
N LEU A 61 -16.56 -1.91 -0.49
CA LEU A 61 -16.44 -1.72 -1.93
C LEU A 61 -15.82 -2.94 -2.61
N ASP A 62 -16.22 -3.17 -3.86
CA ASP A 62 -15.54 -4.12 -4.73
C ASP A 62 -14.09 -3.70 -5.00
N PHE A 63 -13.21 -4.68 -5.22
CA PHE A 63 -11.80 -4.43 -5.46
C PHE A 63 -11.27 -5.23 -6.65
N VAL A 64 -10.72 -4.53 -7.64
CA VAL A 64 -10.05 -5.12 -8.82
C VAL A 64 -8.52 -5.03 -8.62
N PRO A 65 -7.81 -6.16 -8.47
CA PRO A 65 -6.36 -6.14 -8.29
C PRO A 65 -5.62 -5.66 -9.54
N LEU A 66 -4.79 -4.63 -9.40
CA LEU A 66 -3.92 -4.12 -10.47
C LEU A 66 -2.46 -4.54 -10.32
N GLN A 67 -1.94 -4.48 -9.08
CA GLN A 67 -0.55 -4.80 -8.77
C GLN A 67 -0.41 -5.15 -7.29
N GLN A 68 0.53 -6.06 -6.98
CA GLN A 68 0.98 -6.31 -5.62
C GLN A 68 2.17 -5.40 -5.31
N ALA A 69 2.11 -4.71 -4.18
CA ALA A 69 3.21 -3.89 -3.66
C ALA A 69 3.78 -4.57 -2.41
N ARG A 70 5.09 -4.78 -2.40
CA ARG A 70 5.81 -5.30 -1.24
C ARG A 70 6.30 -4.15 -0.38
N TYR A 71 6.11 -4.26 0.93
CA TYR A 71 6.63 -3.33 1.92
C TYR A 71 7.78 -3.99 2.68
N ASP A 72 8.94 -3.33 2.70
CA ASP A 72 10.09 -3.74 3.50
C ASP A 72 10.43 -2.63 4.50
N LEU A 73 10.69 -3.01 5.76
CA LEU A 73 11.29 -2.10 6.73
C LEU A 73 12.80 -2.08 6.50
N VAL A 74 13.33 -0.95 6.05
CA VAL A 74 14.77 -0.79 5.75
C VAL A 74 15.46 -0.09 6.91
N LEU A 75 16.52 -0.73 7.43
CA LEU A 75 17.29 -0.24 8.57
C LEU A 75 18.80 -0.41 8.32
N PRO A 76 19.64 0.60 8.67
CA PRO A 76 21.08 0.43 8.71
C PRO A 76 21.51 -0.69 9.67
N LYS A 77 22.38 -1.59 9.19
CA LYS A 77 22.83 -2.78 9.94
C LYS A 77 23.36 -2.46 11.34
N ARG A 78 24.03 -1.31 11.51
CA ARG A 78 24.58 -0.85 12.80
C ARG A 78 23.51 -0.77 13.91
N TYR A 79 22.26 -0.49 13.56
CA TYR A 79 21.19 -0.34 14.55
C TYR A 79 20.70 -1.67 15.11
N LEU A 80 20.93 -2.79 14.41
CA LEU A 80 20.58 -4.13 14.92
C LEU A 80 21.26 -4.43 16.27
N SER A 81 22.47 -3.91 16.48
CA SER A 81 23.22 -4.11 17.72
C SER A 81 23.22 -2.91 18.65
N SER A 82 22.96 -1.70 18.16
CA SER A 82 23.11 -0.48 18.95
C SER A 82 21.80 0.15 19.44
N HIS A 83 20.65 -0.24 18.90
CA HIS A 83 19.38 0.39 19.23
C HIS A 83 18.50 -0.53 20.11
N PRO A 84 18.32 -0.24 21.41
CA PRO A 84 17.68 -1.16 22.36
C PRO A 84 16.19 -1.43 22.04
N GLY A 85 15.48 -0.46 21.45
CA GLY A 85 14.07 -0.65 21.05
C GLY A 85 13.85 -1.46 19.77
N LEU A 86 14.92 -1.77 19.02
CA LEU A 86 14.77 -2.38 17.69
C LEU A 86 14.43 -3.87 17.77
N SER A 87 14.97 -4.60 18.75
CA SER A 87 14.60 -5.99 19.01
C SER A 87 13.10 -6.11 19.28
N HIS A 88 12.57 -5.28 20.19
CA HIS A 88 11.15 -5.25 20.52
C HIS A 88 10.25 -4.97 19.32
N LEU A 89 10.64 -4.04 18.44
CA LEU A 89 9.89 -3.76 17.21
C LEU A 89 9.88 -4.97 16.26
N LEU A 90 11.04 -5.61 16.05
CA LEU A 90 11.14 -6.77 15.18
C LEU A 90 10.37 -7.97 15.73
N ASP A 91 10.42 -8.19 17.05
CA ASP A 91 9.66 -9.22 17.75
C ASP A 91 8.15 -8.96 17.62
N ALA A 92 7.71 -7.70 17.74
CA ALA A 92 6.31 -7.33 17.56
C ALA A 92 5.83 -7.62 16.13
N ILE A 93 6.59 -7.24 15.11
CA ILE A 93 6.27 -7.50 13.69
C ILE A 93 6.24 -9.01 13.39
N ALA A 94 7.11 -9.80 14.01
CA ALA A 94 7.17 -11.25 13.85
C ALA A 94 6.09 -12.00 14.67
N SER A 95 5.39 -11.31 15.55
CA SER A 95 4.43 -11.94 16.47
C SER A 95 3.18 -12.46 15.75
N ARG A 96 2.58 -13.52 16.31
CA ARG A 96 1.30 -14.04 15.84
C ARG A 96 0.18 -13.01 16.00
N GLN A 97 0.23 -12.20 17.05
CA GLN A 97 -0.76 -11.15 17.30
C GLN A 97 -0.77 -10.15 16.14
N PHE A 98 0.39 -9.59 15.79
CA PHE A 98 0.52 -8.66 14.67
C PHE A 98 0.02 -9.27 13.36
N ARG A 99 0.39 -10.53 13.07
CA ARG A 99 -0.11 -11.24 11.89
C ARG A 99 -1.64 -11.32 11.87
N THR A 100 -2.25 -11.69 12.99
CA THR A 100 -3.71 -11.83 13.11
C THR A 100 -4.43 -10.50 12.90
N GLU A 101 -3.91 -9.41 13.49
CA GLU A 101 -4.48 -8.08 13.34
C GLU A 101 -4.41 -7.57 11.90
N VAL A 102 -3.29 -7.77 11.20
CA VAL A 102 -3.13 -7.33 9.81
C VAL A 102 -3.94 -8.21 8.84
N GLU A 103 -4.03 -9.53 9.08
CA GLU A 103 -4.90 -10.43 8.30
C GLU A 103 -6.37 -10.01 8.43
N ALA A 104 -6.80 -9.54 9.60
CA ALA A 104 -8.16 -9.05 9.82
C ALA A 104 -8.49 -7.77 9.06
N LEU A 105 -7.49 -6.91 8.75
CA LEU A 105 -7.68 -5.77 7.84
C LEU A 105 -7.97 -6.23 6.40
N GLY A 106 -7.53 -7.44 6.06
CA GLY A 106 -7.65 -8.02 4.74
C GLY A 106 -6.75 -7.37 3.69
N GLY A 107 -6.46 -8.11 2.61
CA GLY A 107 -5.69 -7.60 1.48
C GLY A 107 -4.17 -7.55 1.64
N TYR A 108 -3.64 -8.01 2.77
CA TYR A 108 -2.20 -8.20 2.99
C TYR A 108 -1.80 -9.68 2.87
N ASP A 109 -0.64 -9.93 2.26
CA ASP A 109 0.04 -11.22 2.30
C ASP A 109 1.16 -11.17 3.35
N MET A 110 1.06 -12.03 4.36
CA MET A 110 1.96 -12.06 5.52
C MET A 110 3.04 -13.15 5.42
N THR A 111 3.21 -13.76 4.26
CA THR A 111 4.15 -14.87 4.01
C THR A 111 5.62 -14.48 4.27
N GLU A 112 5.97 -13.22 4.01
CA GLU A 112 7.33 -12.69 4.17
C GLU A 112 7.53 -11.87 5.46
N THR A 113 6.46 -11.61 6.22
CA THR A 113 6.51 -10.77 7.43
C THR A 113 7.43 -11.37 8.50
N GLY A 114 8.26 -10.51 9.10
CA GLY A 114 9.25 -10.89 10.13
C GLY A 114 10.56 -11.48 9.58
N LYS A 115 10.68 -11.70 8.26
CA LYS A 115 11.94 -12.19 7.65
C LYS A 115 12.94 -11.05 7.50
N VAL A 116 14.11 -11.20 8.11
CA VAL A 116 15.22 -10.24 7.98
C VAL A 116 16.13 -10.65 6.84
N ARG A 117 16.43 -9.72 5.93
CA ARG A 117 17.31 -9.94 4.78
C ARG A 117 18.40 -8.86 4.74
N SER A 118 19.63 -9.26 4.43
CA SER A 118 20.70 -8.30 4.16
C SER A 118 20.60 -7.82 2.72
N LEU A 119 20.50 -6.50 2.52
CA LEU A 119 20.60 -5.89 1.20
C LEU A 119 22.09 -5.67 0.90
N ARG A 120 22.55 -6.20 -0.24
CA ARG A 120 23.84 -5.82 -0.82
C ARG A 120 23.54 -4.71 -1.83
N VAL A 121 24.07 -3.52 -1.57
CA VAL A 121 24.09 -2.47 -2.59
C VAL A 121 25.31 -2.77 -3.46
N GLY A 122 25.08 -3.05 -4.73
CA GLY A 122 26.13 -3.25 -5.73
C GLY A 122 26.81 -1.95 -6.11
#